data_AF-A0A250FWH3-F1
#
_entry.id   AF-A0A250FWH3-F1
#
_cell.length_a   1.000
_cell.length_b   1.000
_cell.length_c   1.000
_cell.angle_alpha   90.00
_cell.angle_beta   90.00
_cell.angle_gamma   90.00
#
_symmetry.space_group_name_H-M   'P 1'
#
loop_
_entity.id
_entity.type
_entity.pdbx_description
1 polymer ?
#
loop_
_entity_poly.entity_id
_entity_poly.type
_entity_poly.pdbx_seq_one_letter_code
_entity_poly.pdbx_strand_id
1 'polypeptide(L)'
;MDTITKLKCYKICNVIEVTLEEILLELYINIEYLGKKKALKIAISDDGETILFSETKHWIETKDLDSEIYSIKKIDKEESKLGRLLGKRILDIQFGIGKESNGENVIYYVMIKTDDNNCLFFNNGDEGKYVFDEIEAILADNIYQYRWERIPPSITI
;
A
#
# COMPACT_ATOMS: atom_id res chain seq x y z
N MET A 1 17.95 -4.77 -1.24
CA MET A 1 17.57 -5.96 -0.44
C MET A 1 17.48 -5.72 1.07
N ASP A 2 17.96 -4.60 1.62
CA ASP A 2 18.22 -4.50 3.07
C ASP A 2 17.13 -3.77 3.89
N THR A 3 16.26 -2.96 3.25
CA THR A 3 15.22 -2.17 3.93
C THR A 3 14.02 -3.02 4.33
N ILE A 4 13.55 -3.91 3.45
CA ILE A 4 12.36 -4.76 3.68
C ILE A 4 12.61 -5.78 4.80
N THR A 5 13.80 -6.37 4.87
CA THR A 5 14.17 -7.31 5.95
C THR A 5 14.19 -6.64 7.32
N LYS A 6 14.43 -5.33 7.40
CA LYS A 6 14.39 -4.58 8.65
C LYS A 6 12.95 -4.32 9.11
N LEU A 7 11.95 -4.37 8.22
CA LEU A 7 10.55 -4.01 8.52
C LEU A 7 9.76 -5.05 9.34
N LYS A 8 10.30 -6.27 9.50
CA LYS A 8 9.61 -7.46 10.07
C LYS A 8 9.14 -7.37 11.52
N CYS A 9 9.39 -6.25 12.19
CA CYS A 9 9.08 -6.06 13.60
C CYS A 9 8.42 -4.72 13.91
N TYR A 10 8.08 -3.92 12.91
CA TYR A 10 7.48 -2.62 13.16
C TYR A 10 5.98 -2.73 13.44
N LYS A 11 5.51 -1.97 14.42
CA LYS A 11 4.09 -1.79 14.73
C LYS A 11 3.54 -0.67 13.88
N ILE A 12 2.38 -0.89 13.25
CA ILE A 12 1.63 0.17 12.56
C ILE A 12 0.92 1.02 13.60
N CYS A 13 1.08 2.33 13.53
CA CYS A 13 0.53 3.27 14.50
C CYS A 13 -0.58 4.13 13.93
N ASN A 14 -0.45 4.55 12.68
CA ASN A 14 -1.53 5.18 11.94
C ASN A 14 -1.32 4.95 10.43
N VAL A 15 -2.40 5.15 9.68
CA VAL A 15 -2.40 5.13 8.22
C VAL A 15 -3.04 6.43 7.76
N ILE A 16 -2.46 7.07 6.76
CA ILE A 16 -3.01 8.26 6.10
C ILE A 16 -3.16 7.93 4.62
N GLU A 17 -4.36 8.14 4.12
CA GLU A 17 -4.72 8.02 2.71
C GLU A 17 -4.70 9.40 2.07
N VAL A 18 -4.15 9.47 0.86
CA VAL A 18 -4.24 10.63 -0.02
C VAL A 18 -4.93 10.19 -1.29
N THR A 19 -6.09 10.78 -1.56
CA THR A 19 -6.92 10.45 -2.71
C THR A 19 -7.14 11.68 -3.59
N LEU A 20 -7.23 11.46 -4.90
CA LEU A 20 -7.76 12.42 -5.87
C LEU A 20 -9.10 11.88 -6.35
N GLU A 21 -10.19 12.59 -6.08
CA GLU A 21 -11.55 12.06 -6.28
C GLU A 21 -11.72 10.72 -5.51
N GLU A 22 -12.02 9.63 -6.24
CA GLU A 22 -12.16 8.27 -5.68
C GLU A 22 -10.88 7.42 -5.85
N ILE A 23 -9.79 8.01 -6.36
CA ILE A 23 -8.54 7.32 -6.66
C ILE A 23 -7.54 7.51 -5.52
N LEU A 24 -7.09 6.40 -4.92
CA LEU A 24 -6.01 6.42 -3.92
C LEU A 24 -4.65 6.56 -4.60
N LEU A 25 -4.00 7.70 -4.37
CA LEU A 25 -2.69 8.00 -4.97
C LEU A 25 -1.54 7.61 -4.04
N GLU A 26 -1.69 7.88 -2.74
CA GLU A 26 -0.64 7.65 -1.77
C GLU A 26 -1.20 7.05 -0.47
N LEU A 27 -0.44 6.10 0.08
CA LEU A 27 -0.63 5.58 1.43
C LEU A 27 0.61 5.84 2.27
N TYR A 28 0.42 6.58 3.35
CA TYR A 28 1.44 6.78 4.37
C TYR A 28 1.13 5.88 5.57
N ILE A 29 2.09 5.05 5.94
CA ILE A 29 1.99 4.14 7.08
C ILE A 29 3.02 4.54 8.11
N ASN A 30 2.58 5.17 9.19
CA ASN A 30 3.46 5.49 10.29
C ASN A 30 3.71 4.25 11.14
N ILE A 31 4.99 3.98 11.38
CA ILE A 31 5.46 2.77 12.04
C ILE A 31 6.40 3.08 13.19
N GLU A 32 6.39 2.20 14.21
CA GLU A 32 7.24 2.29 15.38
C GLU A 32 7.93 0.96 15.69
N TYR A 33 9.22 1.02 16.02
CA TYR A 33 9.97 -0.11 16.57
C TYR A 33 11.01 0.37 17.59
N LEU A 34 10.92 -0.13 18.83
CA LEU A 34 11.84 0.22 19.92
C LEU A 34 12.04 1.75 20.08
N GLY A 35 10.96 2.52 19.97
CA GLY A 35 10.98 3.99 20.08
C GLY A 35 11.48 4.73 18.83
N LYS A 36 11.90 4.02 17.76
CA LYS A 36 12.19 4.63 16.46
C LYS A 36 10.89 4.82 15.69
N LYS A 37 10.61 6.07 15.33
CA LYS A 37 9.46 6.48 14.51
C LYS A 37 9.88 6.73 13.08
N LYS A 38 9.12 6.18 12.13
CA LYS A 38 9.32 6.34 10.69
C LYS A 38 7.95 6.33 10.00
N ALA A 39 7.92 6.70 8.72
CA ALA A 39 6.78 6.38 7.87
C ALA A 39 7.23 5.61 6.63
N LEU A 40 6.33 4.79 6.12
CA LEU A 40 6.44 4.21 4.78
C LEU A 40 5.51 4.99 3.88
N LYS A 41 5.99 5.38 2.71
CA LYS A 41 5.18 5.92 1.63
C LYS A 41 5.08 4.87 0.53
N ILE A 42 3.85 4.52 0.19
CA ILE A 42 3.49 3.78 -1.01
C ILE A 42 2.76 4.78 -1.89
N ALA A 43 3.26 5.06 -3.09
CA ALA A 43 2.62 5.98 -4.02
C ALA A 43 2.54 5.36 -5.41
N ILE A 44 1.54 5.79 -6.17
CA ILE A 44 1.32 5.41 -7.56
C ILE A 44 1.61 6.65 -8.41
N SER A 45 2.29 6.46 -9.54
CA SER A 45 2.47 7.53 -10.54
C SER A 45 1.11 7.98 -11.11
N ASP A 46 1.12 9.12 -11.77
CA ASP A 46 -0.04 9.66 -12.49
C ASP A 46 -0.49 8.78 -13.66
N ASP A 47 0.45 8.11 -14.34
CA ASP A 47 0.17 7.05 -15.32
C ASP A 47 -0.23 5.71 -14.67
N GLY A 48 -0.04 5.64 -13.35
CA GLY A 48 -0.05 4.51 -12.41
C GLY A 48 0.57 3.19 -12.88
N GLU A 49 1.44 3.24 -13.87
CA GLU A 49 2.25 2.10 -14.27
C GLU A 49 3.40 1.85 -13.28
N THR A 50 3.65 2.79 -12.35
CA THR A 50 4.75 2.71 -11.39
C THR A 50 4.26 2.80 -9.95
N ILE A 51 4.68 1.83 -9.13
CA ILE A 51 4.58 1.91 -7.67
C ILE A 51 5.91 2.39 -7.09
N LEU A 52 5.85 3.48 -6.36
CA LEU A 52 6.95 4.03 -5.59
C LEU A 52 6.83 3.59 -4.13
N PHE A 53 7.87 2.93 -3.62
CA PHE A 53 8.01 2.62 -2.20
C PHE A 53 9.20 3.37 -1.62
N SER A 54 8.97 4.14 -0.56
CA SER A 54 10.04 4.85 0.14
C SER A 54 9.83 4.87 1.65
N GLU A 55 10.94 4.93 2.38
CA GLU A 55 10.95 5.12 3.82
C GLU A 55 11.27 6.57 4.13
N THR A 56 10.42 7.24 4.89
CA THR A 56 10.70 8.58 5.42
C THR A 56 11.23 8.46 6.84
N LYS A 57 12.20 9.32 7.18
CA LYS A 57 12.85 9.33 8.50
C LYS A 57 11.97 9.92 9.60
N HIS A 58 10.83 10.50 9.24
CA HIS A 58 9.97 11.24 10.14
C HIS A 58 8.54 10.74 10.06
N TRP A 59 7.83 10.91 11.17
CA TRP A 59 6.42 10.66 11.25
C TRP A 59 5.67 11.66 10.37
N ILE A 60 4.71 11.18 9.58
CA ILE A 60 3.90 12.03 8.70
C ILE A 60 2.57 12.35 9.37
N GLU A 61 2.19 13.62 9.44
CA GLU A 61 0.87 14.07 9.83
C GLU A 61 0.10 14.60 8.62
N THR A 62 -1.22 14.68 8.71
CA THR A 62 -2.07 15.15 7.59
C THR A 62 -1.74 16.57 7.17
N LYS A 63 -1.26 17.41 8.09
CA LYS A 63 -0.84 18.79 7.83
C LYS A 63 0.47 18.90 7.04
N ASP A 64 1.23 17.80 6.94
CA ASP A 64 2.52 17.76 6.24
C ASP A 64 2.33 17.44 4.74
N LEU A 65 1.09 17.27 4.28
CA LEU A 65 0.72 16.87 2.94
C LEU A 65 -0.04 18.02 2.25
N ASP A 66 0.32 18.33 1.00
CA ASP A 66 -0.33 19.37 0.20
C ASP A 66 -1.77 18.97 -0.16
N SER A 67 -2.72 19.87 0.07
CA SER A 67 -4.15 19.54 0.12
C SER A 67 -5.01 20.26 -0.93
N GLU A 68 -4.44 20.97 -1.90
CA GLU A 68 -5.27 21.83 -2.78
C GLU A 68 -6.17 21.03 -3.72
N ILE A 69 -5.76 19.82 -4.11
CA ILE A 69 -6.53 18.94 -5.02
C ILE A 69 -6.80 17.56 -4.44
N TYR A 70 -6.20 17.22 -3.30
CA TYR A 70 -6.30 15.89 -2.70
C TYR A 70 -7.18 15.88 -1.47
N SER A 71 -7.97 14.83 -1.31
CA SER A 71 -8.59 14.47 -0.05
C SER A 71 -7.58 13.67 0.77
N ILE A 72 -7.29 14.17 1.98
CA ILE A 72 -6.34 13.53 2.91
C ILE A 72 -7.12 13.05 4.13
N LYS A 73 -7.12 11.74 4.36
CA LYS A 73 -7.82 11.13 5.49
C LYS A 73 -6.87 10.32 6.34
N LYS A 74 -6.85 10.60 7.65
CA LYS A 74 -6.26 9.69 8.63
C LYS A 74 -7.26 8.58 8.95
N ILE A 75 -6.80 7.34 8.87
CA ILE A 75 -7.65 6.17 9.06
C ILE A 75 -7.71 5.78 10.53
N ASP A 76 -8.93 5.58 11.01
CA ASP A 76 -9.22 5.08 12.34
C ASP A 76 -9.38 3.56 12.35
N LYS A 77 -9.09 2.96 13.51
CA LYS A 77 -8.99 1.50 13.67
C LYS A 77 -10.28 0.76 13.31
N GLU A 78 -11.42 1.35 13.64
CA GLU A 78 -12.73 0.72 13.54
C GLU A 78 -13.48 1.08 12.25
N GLU A 79 -12.95 1.99 11.43
CA GLU A 79 -13.67 2.53 10.27
C GLU A 79 -13.43 1.75 8.98
N SER A 80 -12.29 1.05 8.84
CA SER A 80 -11.93 0.42 7.57
C SER A 80 -11.12 -0.86 7.73
N LYS A 81 -11.02 -1.64 6.64
CA LYS A 81 -10.13 -2.81 6.57
C LYS A 81 -8.67 -2.39 6.82
N LEU A 82 -8.25 -1.21 6.36
CA LEU A 82 -6.96 -0.62 6.69
C LEU A 82 -6.83 -0.24 8.17
N GLY A 83 -7.91 0.25 8.78
CA GLY A 83 -8.00 0.48 10.22
C GLY A 83 -7.66 -0.76 11.04
N ARG A 84 -8.02 -1.96 10.55
CA ARG A 84 -7.68 -3.23 11.21
C ARG A 84 -6.18 -3.55 11.21
N LEU A 85 -5.39 -2.89 10.36
CA LEU A 85 -3.93 -2.98 10.41
C LEU A 85 -3.33 -2.18 11.56
N LEU A 86 -4.07 -1.21 12.11
CA LEU A 86 -3.57 -0.41 13.23
C LEU A 86 -3.28 -1.28 14.45
N GLY A 87 -2.10 -1.09 15.01
CA GLY A 87 -1.60 -1.86 16.14
C GLY A 87 -1.04 -3.23 15.76
N LYS A 88 -1.14 -3.67 14.50
CA LYS A 88 -0.54 -4.91 14.02
C LYS A 88 0.95 -4.73 13.71
N ARG A 89 1.69 -5.84 13.79
CA ARG A 89 3.09 -5.91 13.41
C ARG A 89 3.20 -6.22 11.92
N ILE A 90 4.04 -5.49 11.20
CA ILE A 90 4.39 -5.81 9.82
C ILE A 90 5.39 -6.97 9.83
N LEU A 91 5.04 -8.05 9.14
CA LEU A 91 5.88 -9.23 8.95
C LEU A 91 6.60 -9.22 7.59
N ASP A 92 5.94 -8.71 6.56
CA ASP A 92 6.48 -8.64 5.21
C ASP A 92 5.71 -7.59 4.39
N ILE A 93 6.34 -7.05 3.36
CA ILE A 93 5.67 -6.26 2.32
C ILE A 93 6.08 -6.85 0.97
N GLN A 94 5.10 -7.28 0.19
CA GLN A 94 5.31 -7.92 -1.10
C GLN A 94 4.68 -7.07 -2.19
N PHE A 95 5.32 -7.06 -3.35
CA PHE A 95 4.83 -6.36 -4.52
C PHE A 95 4.46 -7.40 -5.56
N GLY A 96 3.62 -7.04 -6.51
CA GLY A 96 3.56 -7.84 -7.70
C GLY A 96 2.65 -7.27 -8.75
N ILE A 97 2.55 -8.05 -9.80
CA ILE A 97 1.97 -7.62 -11.06
C ILE A 97 0.96 -8.67 -11.48
N GLY A 98 -0.25 -8.22 -11.76
CA GLY A 98 -1.34 -8.98 -12.35
C GLY A 98 -1.47 -8.57 -13.80
N LYS A 99 -1.86 -9.52 -14.65
CA LYS A 99 -2.25 -9.22 -16.02
C LYS A 99 -3.65 -9.76 -16.24
N GLU A 100 -4.46 -8.98 -16.96
CA GLU A 100 -5.71 -9.46 -17.49
C GLU A 100 -5.49 -10.68 -18.40
N SER A 101 -6.54 -11.47 -18.58
CA SER A 101 -6.51 -12.66 -19.44
C SER A 101 -6.15 -12.36 -20.90
N ASN A 102 -6.34 -11.12 -21.37
CA ASN A 102 -5.90 -10.64 -22.70
C ASN A 102 -4.43 -10.18 -22.74
N GLY A 103 -3.76 -10.04 -21.59
CA GLY A 103 -2.36 -9.63 -21.45
C GLY A 103 -2.08 -8.14 -21.64
N GLU A 104 -3.09 -7.32 -21.92
CA GLU A 104 -2.93 -5.89 -22.26
C GLU A 104 -2.91 -4.99 -21.03
N ASN A 105 -3.76 -5.28 -20.04
CA ASN A 105 -3.84 -4.48 -18.81
C ASN A 105 -2.97 -5.08 -17.71
N VAL A 106 -2.16 -4.22 -17.08
CA VAL A 106 -1.22 -4.58 -16.02
C VAL A 106 -1.66 -3.93 -14.71
N ILE A 107 -1.90 -4.75 -13.69
CA ILE A 107 -2.34 -4.33 -12.36
C ILE A 107 -1.18 -4.50 -11.40
N TYR A 108 -0.71 -3.42 -10.77
CA TYR A 108 0.34 -3.48 -9.76
C TYR A 108 -0.25 -3.48 -8.36
N TYR A 109 0.22 -4.35 -7.46
CA TYR A 109 -0.32 -4.48 -6.11
C TYR A 109 0.77 -4.52 -5.03
N VAL A 110 0.38 -4.19 -3.79
CA VAL A 110 1.25 -4.24 -2.60
C VAL A 110 0.54 -4.96 -1.46
N MET A 111 1.00 -6.16 -1.09
CA MET A 111 0.51 -6.89 0.07
C MET A 111 1.35 -6.59 1.30
N ILE A 112 0.69 -6.15 2.37
CA ILE A 112 1.27 -5.98 3.70
C ILE A 112 0.83 -7.18 4.55
N LYS A 113 1.80 -8.02 4.91
CA LYS A 113 1.57 -9.16 5.79
C LYS A 113 1.73 -8.72 7.23
N THR A 114 0.76 -9.09 8.05
CA THR A 114 0.77 -8.84 9.50
C THR A 114 0.52 -10.13 10.27
N ASP A 115 0.67 -10.08 11.59
CA ASP A 115 0.49 -11.25 12.47
C ASP A 115 -0.84 -12.00 12.24
N ASP A 116 -1.92 -11.30 11.89
CA ASP A 116 -3.26 -11.89 11.78
C ASP A 116 -3.93 -11.74 10.41
N ASN A 117 -3.38 -10.93 9.51
CA ASN A 117 -3.99 -10.65 8.21
C ASN A 117 -2.94 -10.48 7.11
N ASN A 118 -3.24 -11.03 5.93
CA ASN A 118 -2.67 -10.58 4.66
C ASN A 118 -3.59 -9.48 4.15
N CYS A 119 -3.13 -8.23 4.14
CA CYS A 119 -3.96 -7.15 3.62
C CYS A 119 -3.27 -6.42 2.48
N LEU A 120 -4.15 -5.83 1.68
CA LEU A 120 -3.98 -4.66 0.84
C LEU A 120 -3.76 -4.92 -0.65
N PHE A 121 -4.68 -4.35 -1.42
CA PHE A 121 -4.64 -4.21 -2.86
C PHE A 121 -4.44 -2.72 -3.14
N PHE A 122 -3.60 -2.43 -4.11
CA PHE A 122 -3.58 -1.15 -4.81
C PHE A 122 -3.75 -1.49 -6.28
N ASN A 123 -4.41 -0.64 -7.06
CA ASN A 123 -4.46 -0.80 -8.51
C ASN A 123 -4.39 0.58 -9.15
N ASN A 124 -3.82 0.62 -10.35
CA ASN A 124 -3.96 1.68 -11.33
C ASN A 124 -4.86 1.22 -12.49
N GLY A 125 -6.17 1.18 -12.32
CA GLY A 125 -7.02 0.74 -13.43
C GLY A 125 -8.47 1.13 -13.28
N ASP A 126 -8.82 2.21 -14.00
CA ASP A 126 -10.13 2.83 -14.22
C ASP A 126 -10.98 3.13 -12.97
N GLU A 127 -11.19 4.42 -12.73
CA GLU A 127 -12.25 4.96 -11.85
C GLU A 127 -12.32 4.31 -10.46
N GLY A 128 -11.19 4.08 -9.80
CA GLY A 128 -11.18 3.57 -8.43
C GLY A 128 -11.83 2.19 -8.25
N LYS A 129 -11.95 1.37 -9.32
CA LYS A 129 -12.68 0.08 -9.29
C LYS A 129 -12.20 -0.94 -8.26
N TYR A 130 -11.00 -0.78 -7.71
CA TYR A 130 -10.44 -1.73 -6.75
C TYR A 130 -10.05 -1.00 -5.47
N VAL A 131 -11.08 -0.61 -4.73
CA VAL A 131 -10.99 -0.20 -3.33
C VAL A 131 -10.54 -1.40 -2.49
N PHE A 132 -9.89 -1.16 -1.35
CA PHE A 132 -9.32 -2.14 -0.44
C PHE A 132 -10.10 -3.47 -0.29
N ASP A 133 -9.71 -4.46 -1.08
CA ASP A 133 -10.28 -5.80 -1.02
C ASP A 133 -9.26 -6.86 -0.62
N GLU A 134 -9.79 -7.99 -0.16
CA GLU A 134 -8.98 -9.14 0.22
C GLU A 134 -8.46 -9.78 -1.06
N ILE A 135 -7.14 -9.77 -1.22
CA ILE A 135 -6.44 -10.42 -2.35
C ILE A 135 -6.92 -11.86 -2.53
N GLU A 136 -7.21 -12.58 -1.44
CA GLU A 136 -7.65 -13.97 -1.50
C GLU A 136 -8.96 -14.14 -2.28
N ALA A 137 -9.90 -13.20 -2.18
CA ALA A 137 -11.15 -13.22 -2.95
C ALA A 137 -10.89 -12.93 -4.44
N ILE A 138 -10.04 -11.94 -4.74
CA ILE A 138 -9.69 -11.57 -6.12
C ILE A 138 -8.87 -12.68 -6.81
N LEU A 139 -7.95 -13.31 -6.09
CA LEU A 139 -7.19 -14.47 -6.57
C LEU A 139 -8.08 -15.69 -6.82
N ALA A 140 -9.15 -15.86 -6.03
CA ALA A 140 -10.07 -16.99 -6.17
C ALA A 140 -10.87 -16.94 -7.48
N ASP A 141 -11.16 -15.74 -8.00
CA ASP A 141 -11.95 -15.57 -9.22
C ASP A 141 -11.15 -15.78 -10.52
N ASN A 142 -9.84 -16.03 -10.46
CA ASN A 142 -8.99 -16.49 -11.57
C ASN A 142 -8.97 -15.59 -12.83
N ILE A 143 -9.56 -14.39 -12.77
CA ILE A 143 -9.67 -13.44 -13.90
C ILE A 143 -8.28 -12.91 -14.32
N TYR A 144 -7.31 -12.91 -13.38
CA TYR A 144 -5.99 -12.33 -13.58
C TYR A 144 -4.88 -13.32 -13.21
N GLN A 145 -3.86 -13.41 -14.06
CA GLN A 145 -2.70 -14.28 -13.84
C GLN A 145 -1.64 -13.57 -12.98
N TYR A 146 -1.87 -13.54 -11.67
CA TYR A 146 -1.02 -12.81 -10.73
C TYR A 146 0.34 -13.45 -10.48
N ARG A 147 1.41 -12.63 -10.44
CA ARG A 147 2.77 -13.05 -10.05
C ARG A 147 3.38 -12.13 -8.98
N TRP A 148 3.64 -12.71 -7.80
CA TRP A 148 4.25 -12.02 -6.65
C TRP A 148 5.76 -11.98 -6.75
N GLU A 149 6.34 -10.81 -6.46
CA GLU A 149 7.78 -10.63 -6.31
C GLU A 149 8.10 -10.02 -4.93
N ARG A 150 9.05 -10.64 -4.22
CA ARG A 150 9.47 -10.16 -2.89
C ARG A 150 10.30 -8.87 -2.95
N ILE A 151 10.82 -8.56 -4.12
CA ILE A 151 11.61 -7.36 -4.37
C ILE A 151 10.67 -6.41 -5.11
N PRO A 152 10.54 -5.13 -4.70
CA PRO A 152 9.82 -4.17 -5.52
C PRO A 152 10.40 -4.23 -6.93
N PRO A 153 9.57 -4.23 -7.99
CA PRO A 153 10.07 -4.18 -9.35
C PRO A 153 11.06 -3.00 -9.46
N SER A 154 12.11 -3.15 -10.27
CA SER A 154 13.12 -2.10 -10.41
C SER A 154 12.46 -0.81 -10.91
N ILE A 155 12.31 0.14 -9.98
CA ILE A 155 11.82 1.49 -10.19
C ILE A 155 12.92 2.26 -10.92
N THR A 156 12.61 2.77 -12.11
CA THR A 156 13.52 3.63 -12.87
C THR A 156 13.60 5.00 -12.18
N ILE A 157 14.83 5.50 -11.97
CA ILE A 157 15.17 6.79 -11.36
C ILE A 157 15.06 7.91 -12.40
#